data_AF-A0A4U1DA16-F1
#
_entry.id   AF-A0A4U1DA16-F1
#
_cell.length_a   1.000
_cell.length_b   1.000
_cell.length_c   1.000
_cell.angle_alpha   90.00
_cell.angle_beta   90.00
_cell.angle_gamma   90.00
#
_symmetry.space_group_name_H-M   'P 1'
#
loop_
_entity.id
_entity.type
_entity.pdbx_description
1 polymer ?
#
loop_
_entity_poly.entity_id
_entity_poly.type
_entity_poly.pdbx_seq_one_letter_code
_entity_poly.pdbx_strand_id
1 'polypeptide(L)'
;MQEIADTYHISKNHLMKIIHQLGQLGYVETIRGRNGGIRLGKDPKEINIGEVVSKTEEDFYMVDCFKEGGSYCVLTPACKLKHALHEALQAFINVLSSYTLEELVVNKEELQKYDY
;
A
#
# COMPACT_ATOMS: atom_id res chain seq x y z
N MET A 1 11.07 -2.07 -15.08
CA MET A 1 10.40 -0.75 -14.91
C MET A 1 9.43 -0.46 -16.04
N GLN A 2 9.85 -0.48 -17.31
CA GLN A 2 8.91 -0.32 -18.43
C GLN A 2 7.88 -1.46 -18.46
N GLU A 3 8.35 -2.70 -18.33
CA GLU A 3 7.53 -3.91 -18.15
C GLU A 3 6.43 -3.74 -17.08
N ILE A 4 6.80 -3.44 -15.82
CA ILE A 4 5.83 -3.18 -14.74
C ILE A 4 4.83 -2.07 -15.11
N ALA A 5 5.28 -0.99 -15.75
CA ALA A 5 4.40 0.10 -16.15
C ALA A 5 3.36 -0.36 -17.19
N ASP A 6 3.79 -1.18 -18.14
CA ASP A 6 2.96 -1.70 -19.22
C ASP A 6 1.96 -2.75 -18.70
N THR A 7 2.42 -3.73 -17.91
CA THR A 7 1.59 -4.80 -17.32
C THR A 7 0.47 -4.24 -16.44
N TYR A 8 0.76 -3.24 -15.59
CA TYR A 8 -0.24 -2.63 -14.70
C TYR A 8 -0.92 -1.39 -15.29
N HIS A 9 -0.65 -1.05 -16.55
CA HIS A 9 -1.23 0.12 -17.24
C HIS A 9 -1.09 1.43 -16.45
N ILE A 10 0.06 1.62 -15.80
CA ILE A 10 0.40 2.82 -15.03
C ILE A 10 1.43 3.65 -15.77
N SER A 11 1.29 4.98 -15.73
CA SER A 11 2.31 5.84 -16.35
C SER A 11 3.67 5.62 -15.66
N LYS A 12 4.75 5.61 -16.45
CA LYS A 12 6.12 5.48 -15.94
C LYS A 12 6.45 6.52 -14.85
N ASN A 13 5.97 7.75 -15.02
CA ASN A 13 6.16 8.82 -14.04
C ASN A 13 5.47 8.50 -12.71
N HIS A 14 4.28 7.91 -12.74
CA HIS A 14 3.57 7.50 -11.54
C HIS A 14 4.27 6.31 -10.86
N LEU A 15 4.65 5.29 -11.64
CA LEU A 15 5.42 4.16 -11.12
C LEU A 15 6.73 4.60 -10.46
N MET A 16 7.46 5.55 -11.05
CA MET A 16 8.68 6.10 -10.46
C MET A 16 8.45 6.73 -9.08
N LYS A 17 7.31 7.40 -8.86
CA LYS A 17 6.94 7.95 -7.55
C LYS A 17 6.66 6.84 -6.54
N ILE A 18 5.90 5.83 -6.94
CA ILE A 18 5.62 4.65 -6.09
C ILE A 18 6.93 3.97 -5.67
N ILE A 19 7.80 3.66 -6.63
CA ILE A 19 9.08 3.00 -6.36
C ILE A 19 10.00 3.87 -5.50
N HIS A 20 9.98 5.19 -5.69
CA HIS A 20 10.74 6.10 -4.84
C HIS A 20 10.24 6.05 -3.38
N GLN A 21 8.93 6.14 -3.16
CA GLN A 21 8.32 6.05 -1.83
C GLN A 21 8.60 4.70 -1.16
N LEU A 22 8.38 3.59 -1.87
CA LEU A 22 8.69 2.25 -1.38
C LEU A 22 10.19 2.08 -1.09
N GLY A 23 11.06 2.74 -1.86
CA GLY A 23 12.50 2.77 -1.63
C GLY A 23 12.90 3.55 -0.38
N GLN A 24 12.25 4.69 -0.10
CA GLN A 24 12.44 5.44 1.15
C GLN A 24 11.99 4.63 2.37
N LEU A 25 10.96 3.79 2.21
CA LEU A 25 10.46 2.88 3.24
C LEU A 25 11.30 1.58 3.36
N GLY A 26 12.26 1.37 2.46
CA GLY A 26 13.15 0.20 2.44
C GLY A 26 12.49 -1.08 1.92
N TYR A 27 11.30 -1.02 1.32
CA TYR A 27 10.63 -2.20 0.76
C TYR A 27 11.22 -2.63 -0.58
N VAL A 28 11.75 -1.68 -1.35
CA VAL A 28 12.37 -1.95 -2.66
C VAL A 28 13.70 -1.23 -2.81
N GLU A 29 14.58 -1.79 -3.62
CA GLU A 29 15.85 -1.18 -4.01
C GLU A 29 15.93 -1.06 -5.52
N THR A 30 16.50 0.06 -5.99
CA THR A 30 16.77 0.25 -7.42
C THR A 30 18.19 -0.15 -7.75
N ILE A 31 18.34 -1.01 -8.75
CA ILE A 31 19.64 -1.44 -9.28
C ILE A 31 19.98 -0.56 -10.48
N ARG A 32 21.15 0.10 -10.43
CA ARG A 32 21.65 0.94 -11.52
C ARG A 32 22.42 0.10 -12.56
N GLY A 33 22.44 0.54 -13.81
CA GLY A 33 23.22 -0.06 -14.89
C GLY A 33 22.37 -0.47 -16.10
N ARG A 34 23.01 -1.04 -17.12
CA ARG A 34 22.39 -1.42 -18.40
C ARG A 34 21.31 -2.50 -18.24
N ASN A 35 21.46 -3.36 -17.22
CA ASN A 35 20.49 -4.37 -16.79
C ASN A 35 19.89 -4.00 -15.42
N GLY A 36 19.75 -2.69 -15.15
CA GLY A 36 19.16 -2.20 -13.93
C GLY A 36 17.70 -2.63 -13.77
N GLY A 37 17.18 -2.52 -12.56
CA GLY A 37 15.85 -3.03 -12.22
C GLY A 37 15.45 -2.66 -10.81
N ILE A 38 14.48 -3.39 -10.28
CA ILE A 38 13.99 -3.24 -8.91
C ILE A 38 14.05 -4.62 -8.26
N ARG A 39 14.42 -4.67 -6.99
CA ARG A 39 14.32 -5.87 -6.15
C ARG A 39 13.69 -5.51 -4.80
N LEU A 40 13.27 -6.53 -4.04
CA LEU A 40 12.87 -6.34 -2.65
C LEU A 40 14.07 -5.90 -1.82
N GLY A 41 13.84 -4.93 -0.93
CA GLY A 41 14.81 -4.44 0.05
C GLY A 41 14.78 -5.19 1.39
N LYS A 42 13.80 -6.09 1.57
CA LYS A 42 13.60 -6.94 2.76
C LYS A 42 13.25 -8.36 2.32
N ASP A 43 13.41 -9.33 3.23
CA ASP A 43 12.87 -10.67 3.01
C ASP A 43 11.32 -10.58 2.92
N PRO A 44 10.65 -11.28 1.99
CA PRO A 44 9.19 -11.29 1.89
C PRO A 44 8.45 -11.59 3.20
N LYS A 45 9.06 -12.37 4.11
CA LYS A 45 8.54 -12.67 5.45
C LYS A 45 8.50 -11.46 6.38
N GLU A 46 9.36 -10.47 6.12
CA GLU A 46 9.47 -9.24 6.92
C GLU A 46 8.61 -8.10 6.37
N ILE A 47 7.95 -8.29 5.23
CA ILE A 47 7.09 -7.29 4.60
C ILE A 47 5.65 -7.52 5.04
N ASN A 48 5.24 -6.84 6.11
CA ASN A 48 3.85 -6.85 6.58
C ASN A 48 2.94 -6.03 5.65
N ILE A 49 1.83 -6.60 5.20
CA ILE A 49 0.95 -5.96 4.21
C ILE A 49 0.16 -4.81 4.82
N GLY A 50 -0.28 -4.94 6.08
CA GLY A 50 -0.88 -3.86 6.84
C GLY A 50 0.05 -2.65 6.94
N GLU A 51 1.34 -2.87 7.25
CA GLU A 51 2.33 -1.79 7.33
C GLU A 51 2.58 -1.13 5.97
N VAL A 52 2.69 -1.90 4.89
CA VAL A 52 2.84 -1.34 3.53
C VAL A 52 1.66 -0.42 3.23
N VAL A 53 0.43 -0.93 3.36
CA VAL A 53 -0.80 -0.17 3.08
C VAL A 53 -0.90 1.06 3.98
N SER A 54 -0.59 0.92 5.27
CA SER A 54 -0.63 2.06 6.20
C SER A 54 0.41 3.14 5.97
N LYS A 55 1.56 2.82 5.35
CA LYS A 55 2.62 3.81 5.06
C LYS A 55 2.54 4.40 3.66
N THR A 56 1.81 3.75 2.75
CA THR A 56 1.62 4.26 1.38
C THR A 56 0.36 5.10 1.23
N GLU A 57 -0.66 4.85 2.04
CA GLU A 57 -1.86 5.69 2.11
C GLU A 57 -1.61 6.84 3.07
N GLU A 58 -1.79 8.08 2.59
CA GLU A 58 -1.37 9.24 3.39
C GLU A 58 -2.14 9.35 4.69
N ASP A 59 -3.41 8.89 4.79
CA ASP A 59 -4.17 9.07 6.03
C ASP A 59 -5.49 8.26 6.21
N PHE A 60 -5.92 7.44 5.23
CA PHE A 60 -7.25 6.77 5.23
C PHE A 60 -8.43 7.68 5.64
N TYR A 61 -8.38 8.97 5.31
CA TYR A 61 -9.46 9.91 5.60
C TYR A 61 -10.71 9.59 4.77
N MET A 62 -11.47 8.60 5.21
CA MET A 62 -12.73 8.18 4.59
C MET A 62 -13.80 9.26 4.70
N VAL A 63 -13.71 10.09 5.75
CA VAL A 63 -14.56 11.24 5.99
C VAL A 63 -13.71 12.42 6.43
N ASP A 64 -14.13 13.64 6.06
CA ASP A 64 -13.40 14.87 6.39
C ASP A 64 -13.22 15.07 7.91
N CYS A 65 -14.14 14.54 8.72
CA CYS A 65 -14.03 14.59 10.19
C CYS A 65 -13.02 13.59 10.80
N PHE A 66 -12.34 12.77 9.99
CA PHE A 66 -11.15 12.00 10.40
C PHE A 66 -9.86 12.80 10.22
N LYS A 67 -9.87 13.82 9.35
CA LYS A 67 -8.69 14.62 9.05
C LYS A 67 -8.31 15.52 10.23
N GLU A 68 -7.02 15.54 10.57
CA GLU A 68 -6.50 16.54 11.50
C GLU A 68 -6.68 17.94 10.88
N GLY A 69 -7.43 18.81 11.57
CA GLY A 69 -7.83 20.11 11.02
C GLY A 69 -8.94 20.05 9.95
N GLY A 70 -9.65 18.92 9.82
CA GLY A 70 -10.82 18.78 8.96
C GLY A 70 -12.00 19.66 9.38
N SER A 71 -13.04 19.72 8.53
CA SER A 71 -14.19 20.59 8.77
C SER A 71 -14.92 20.23 10.06
N TYR A 72 -15.33 21.26 10.81
CA TYR A 72 -16.13 21.07 12.01
C TYR A 72 -17.52 20.51 11.65
N CYS A 73 -17.74 19.23 11.97
CA CYS A 73 -19.05 18.61 11.86
C CYS A 73 -19.82 18.81 13.18
N VAL A 74 -20.94 19.53 13.14
CA VAL A 74 -21.79 19.80 14.32
C VAL A 74 -22.30 18.54 15.02
N LEU A 75 -22.36 17.40 14.31
CA LEU A 75 -22.81 16.12 14.84
C LEU A 75 -21.70 15.36 15.59
N THR A 76 -20.43 15.77 15.49
CA THR A 76 -19.26 15.04 16.00
C THR A 76 -19.43 14.50 17.42
N PRO A 77 -19.96 15.26 18.41
CA PRO A 77 -20.09 14.76 19.78
C PRO A 77 -21.02 13.55 19.95
N ALA A 78 -21.92 13.30 19.00
CA ALA A 78 -22.90 12.20 19.06
C ALA A 78 -22.93 11.33 17.79
N CYS A 79 -21.97 11.51 16.88
CA CYS A 79 -21.97 10.86 15.57
C CYS A 79 -21.54 9.39 15.67
N LYS A 80 -22.51 8.48 15.74
CA LYS A 80 -22.25 7.03 15.70
C LYS A 80 -21.62 6.55 14.39
N LEU A 81 -21.87 7.25 13.28
CA LEU A 81 -21.28 6.92 11.97
C LEU A 81 -19.76 7.05 12.01
N LYS A 82 -19.22 8.10 12.66
CA LYS A 82 -17.77 8.30 12.84
C LYS A 82 -17.12 7.07 13.48
N HIS A 83 -17.76 6.53 14.52
CA HIS A 83 -17.29 5.35 15.22
C HIS A 83 -17.37 4.09 14.37
N ALA A 84 -18.50 3.85 13.70
CA ALA A 84 -18.67 2.68 12.83
C ALA A 84 -17.65 2.67 11.67
N LEU A 85 -17.39 3.82 11.05
CA LEU A 85 -16.39 3.93 9.99
C LEU A 85 -14.97 3.72 10.50
N HIS A 86 -14.67 4.21 11.71
CA HIS A 86 -13.36 3.99 12.32
C HIS A 86 -13.15 2.51 12.64
N GLU A 87 -14.15 1.85 13.22
CA GLU A 87 -14.13 0.41 13.49
C GLU A 87 -13.93 -0.41 12.20
N ALA A 88 -14.66 -0.09 11.14
CA ALA A 88 -14.51 -0.75 9.84
C ALA A 88 -13.10 -0.59 9.26
N LEU A 89 -12.53 0.62 9.34
CA LEU A 89 -11.16 0.88 8.90
C LEU A 89 -10.14 0.10 9.72
N GLN A 90 -10.28 0.06 11.05
CA GLN A 90 -9.39 -0.72 11.90
C GLN A 90 -9.50 -2.22 11.59
N ALA A 91 -10.70 -2.74 11.36
CA ALA A 91 -10.89 -4.14 10.96
C ALA A 91 -10.18 -4.45 9.63
N PHE A 92 -10.30 -3.57 8.63
CA PHE A 92 -9.61 -3.71 7.35
C PHE A 92 -8.08 -3.76 7.52
N ILE A 93 -7.50 -2.80 8.25
CA ILE A 93 -6.05 -2.76 8.49
C ILE A 93 -5.58 -3.96 9.33
N ASN A 94 -6.34 -4.38 10.33
CA ASN A 94 -5.98 -5.53 11.17
C ASN A 94 -5.94 -6.83 10.37
N VAL A 95 -6.89 -7.03 9.46
CA VAL A 95 -6.87 -8.18 8.55
C VAL A 95 -5.62 -8.13 7.67
N LEU A 96 -5.29 -7.00 7.07
CA LEU A 96 -4.07 -6.90 6.25
C LEU A 96 -2.78 -7.06 7.08
N SER A 97 -2.80 -6.62 8.33
CA SER A 97 -1.67 -6.74 9.25
C SER A 97 -1.41 -8.19 9.69
N SER A 98 -2.33 -9.13 9.46
CA SER A 98 -2.11 -10.55 9.72
C SER A 98 -1.38 -11.28 8.59
N TYR A 99 -1.00 -10.58 7.51
CA TYR A 99 -0.32 -11.18 6.36
C TYR A 99 1.04 -10.55 6.09
N THR A 100 1.96 -11.38 5.66
CA THR A 100 3.24 -11.01 5.05
C THR A 100 3.18 -11.18 3.54
N LEU A 101 4.12 -10.57 2.81
CA LEU A 101 4.22 -10.76 1.37
C LEU A 101 4.45 -12.23 1.00
N GLU A 102 5.25 -12.97 1.79
CA GLU A 102 5.49 -14.39 1.54
C GLU A 102 4.19 -15.20 1.51
N GLU A 103 3.32 -14.99 2.49
CA GLU A 103 2.07 -15.73 2.63
C GLU A 103 1.09 -15.46 1.48
N LEU A 104 1.15 -14.26 0.89
CA LEU A 104 0.27 -13.89 -0.23
C LEU A 104 0.75 -14.38 -1.60
N VAL A 105 2.03 -14.75 -1.74
CA VAL A 105 2.62 -15.18 -3.02
C VAL A 105 2.86 -16.69 -3.10
N VAL A 106 2.28 -17.47 -2.18
CA VAL A 106 2.40 -18.94 -2.15
C VAL A 106 1.87 -19.61 -3.42
N ASN A 107 0.92 -18.97 -4.12
CA ASN A 107 0.36 -19.44 -5.39
C ASN A 107 1.08 -18.84 -6.61
N LYS A 108 2.41 -18.70 -6.54
CA LYS A 108 3.23 -18.06 -7.58
C LYS A 108 2.93 -18.53 -9.00
N GLU A 109 2.77 -19.84 -9.22
CA GLU A 109 2.47 -20.41 -10.54
C GLU A 109 1.12 -19.94 -11.10
N GLU A 110 0.15 -19.65 -10.24
CA GLU A 110 -1.14 -19.10 -10.64
C GLU A 110 -1.04 -17.60 -10.92
N LEU A 111 -0.33 -16.86 -10.07
CA LEU A 111 -0.11 -15.43 -10.24
C LEU A 111 0.61 -15.12 -11.56
N GLN A 112 1.61 -15.92 -11.92
CA GLN A 112 2.37 -15.78 -13.17
C GLN A 112 1.53 -15.97 -14.44
N LYS A 113 0.34 -16.58 -14.36
CA LYS A 113 -0.58 -16.68 -15.51
C LYS A 113 -1.16 -15.33 -15.91
N TYR A 114 -1.05 -14.33 -15.04
CA TYR A 114 -1.58 -12.98 -15.23
C TYR A 114 -0.48 -11.93 -15.44
N ASP A 115 0.80 -12.33 -15.41
CA ASP A 115 1.90 -11.48 -15.89
C ASP A 115 1.85 -11.46 -17.42
N TYR A 116 1.18 -10.46 -17.98
CA TYR A 116 1.12 -10.15 -19.42
C TYR A 116 2.17 -9.10 -19.82
#